data_AF-A0A316QCQ2-F1
#
_entry.id   AF-A0A316QCQ2-F1
#
_cell.length_a   1.000
_cell.length_b   1.000
_cell.length_c   1.000
_cell.angle_alpha   90.00
_cell.angle_beta   90.00
_cell.angle_gamma   90.00
#
_symmetry.space_group_name_H-M   'P 1'
#
loop_
_entity.id
_entity.type
_entity.pdbx_description
1 polymer ?
#
loop_
_entity_poly.entity_id
_entity_poly.type
_entity_poly.pdbx_seq_one_letter_code
_entity_poly.pdbx_strand_id
1 'polypeptide(L)'
;MAENYNDYGDYSEELVYQSKSTLRKFFSWRTLKRVLKVLFLLLILFVYAILFFRLCSGSPPKSLTRLIWTESMLTAYAQAGEDFIVYSQEPAEHIAQDGYFGVYDIRYIPATEELQLTIRYNNSSTEKLEEELTEKETEARRAAIETRLREENPDMSGSELSSLVEAELTSELEENPIVIQLSEQPFLFILRDNYGRVYTSYSYISDEKTVYQYLRLSFEGVDLFGGETWSPSHEYPGPDVENPSDIYKGANAAQGDAITHLYLDMYYENDVNFNSETFAYPLLVYRSTSELERYDYSGELTSTVTEGLIHIDVKETATQN
;
A
#
# COMPACT_ATOMS: atom_id res chain seq x y z
N MET A 1 -22.96 -66.30 48.46
CA MET A 1 -23.20 -65.04 47.72
C MET A 1 -21.88 -64.69 47.07
N ALA A 2 -21.84 -64.59 45.74
CA ALA A 2 -20.62 -64.33 44.99
C ALA A 2 -20.23 -62.86 45.16
N GLU A 3 -19.15 -62.59 45.88
CA GLU A 3 -18.55 -61.27 45.92
C GLU A 3 -17.78 -61.02 44.61
N ASN A 4 -18.10 -59.85 44.04
CA ASN A 4 -17.68 -59.37 42.74
C ASN A 4 -16.18 -59.03 42.76
N TYR A 5 -15.34 -60.01 42.44
CA TYR A 5 -13.94 -59.79 42.04
C TYR A 5 -13.95 -59.20 40.62
N ASN A 6 -14.05 -57.89 40.45
CA ASN A 6 -13.61 -57.16 39.26
C ASN A 6 -13.74 -55.63 39.38
N ASP A 7 -13.19 -55.05 40.44
CA ASP A 7 -12.94 -53.59 40.51
C ASP A 7 -11.50 -53.27 40.89
N TYR A 8 -10.56 -54.00 40.29
CA TYR A 8 -9.15 -53.60 40.25
C TYR A 8 -8.91 -52.78 38.99
N GLY A 9 -9.34 -51.52 39.04
CA GLY A 9 -8.83 -50.49 38.14
C GLY A 9 -7.33 -50.24 38.42
N ASP A 10 -6.48 -50.92 37.65
CA ASP A 10 -5.17 -50.47 37.15
C ASP A 10 -4.11 -49.87 38.13
N TYR A 11 -4.16 -50.14 39.43
CA TYR A 11 -3.09 -49.73 40.37
C TYR A 11 -1.74 -50.38 40.09
N SER A 12 -1.72 -51.54 39.44
CA SER A 12 -0.49 -52.27 39.09
C SER A 12 0.30 -51.55 37.99
N GLU A 13 -0.36 -50.96 36.99
CA GLU A 13 0.35 -50.23 35.93
C GLU A 13 0.99 -48.94 36.43
N GLU A 14 0.39 -48.25 37.40
CA GLU A 14 0.97 -47.03 37.98
C GLU A 14 2.25 -47.31 38.78
N LEU A 15 2.26 -48.36 39.60
CA LEU A 15 3.45 -48.79 40.37
C LEU A 15 4.58 -49.28 39.44
N VAL A 16 4.23 -49.98 38.37
CA VAL A 16 5.17 -50.42 37.32
C VAL A 16 5.70 -49.22 36.52
N TYR A 17 4.90 -48.17 36.34
CA TYR A 17 5.34 -46.95 35.69
C TYR A 17 6.29 -46.14 36.58
N GLN A 18 5.98 -45.99 37.87
CA GLN A 18 6.81 -45.24 38.83
C GLN A 18 8.18 -45.89 39.11
N SER A 19 8.30 -47.22 39.02
CA SER A 19 9.56 -47.96 39.22
C SER A 19 10.52 -47.93 38.02
N LYS A 20 10.10 -47.44 36.84
CA LYS A 20 10.96 -47.37 35.64
C LYS A 20 11.95 -46.20 35.70
N SER A 21 13.17 -46.45 35.19
CA SER A 21 14.21 -45.42 34.95
C SER A 21 13.65 -44.23 34.15
N THR A 22 14.15 -43.02 34.42
CA THR A 22 13.76 -41.76 33.75
C THR A 22 13.81 -41.85 32.23
N LEU A 23 14.80 -42.57 31.68
CA LEU A 23 14.92 -42.86 30.24
C LEU A 23 13.79 -43.76 29.71
N ARG A 24 13.42 -44.82 30.43
CA ARG A 24 12.31 -45.72 30.04
C ARG A 24 10.94 -45.10 30.21
N LYS A 25 10.79 -44.17 31.17
CA LYS A 25 9.57 -43.35 31.31
C LYS A 25 9.43 -42.43 30.12
N PHE A 26 10.52 -41.82 29.63
CA PHE A 26 10.51 -40.95 28.45
C PHE A 26 10.00 -41.67 27.18
N PHE A 27 10.47 -42.90 26.95
CA PHE A 27 10.04 -43.78 25.83
C PHE A 27 8.73 -44.56 26.08
N SER A 28 7.96 -44.23 27.12
CA SER A 28 6.68 -44.90 27.35
C SER A 28 5.59 -44.38 26.39
N TRP A 29 4.65 -45.26 26.02
CA TRP A 29 3.49 -44.87 25.21
C TRP A 29 2.64 -43.76 25.86
N ARG A 30 2.56 -43.75 27.20
CA ARG A 30 1.83 -42.75 27.99
C ARG A 30 2.48 -41.35 27.91
N THR A 31 3.80 -41.24 28.00
CA THR A 31 4.52 -39.96 27.79
C THR A 31 4.50 -39.50 26.35
N LEU A 32 4.68 -40.40 25.39
CA LEU A 32 4.63 -40.07 23.96
C LEU A 32 3.27 -39.45 23.59
N LYS A 33 2.16 -40.04 24.04
CA LYS A 33 0.81 -39.49 23.83
C LYS A 33 0.62 -38.11 24.48
N ARG A 34 1.21 -37.88 25.66
CA ARG A 34 1.15 -36.58 26.35
C ARG A 34 1.99 -35.53 25.62
N VAL A 35 3.20 -35.87 25.20
CA VAL A 35 4.09 -34.99 24.41
C VAL A 35 3.42 -34.63 23.08
N LEU A 36 2.86 -35.60 22.36
CA LEU A 36 2.16 -35.34 21.09
C LEU A 36 0.95 -34.42 21.27
N LYS A 37 0.16 -34.61 22.34
CA LYS A 37 -0.96 -33.70 22.68
C LYS A 37 -0.48 -32.28 22.98
N VAL A 38 0.61 -32.14 23.73
CA VAL A 38 1.19 -30.83 24.04
C VAL A 38 1.75 -30.18 22.77
N LEU A 39 2.45 -30.92 21.92
CA LEU A 39 2.94 -30.42 20.62
C LEU A 39 1.79 -29.98 19.71
N PHE A 40 0.70 -30.74 19.65
CA PHE A 40 -0.48 -30.36 18.87
C PHE A 40 -1.14 -29.09 19.42
N LEU A 41 -1.26 -28.96 20.75
CA LEU A 41 -1.80 -27.74 21.37
C LEU A 41 -0.89 -26.54 21.16
N LEU A 42 0.44 -26.73 21.25
CA LEU A 42 1.42 -25.69 20.94
C LEU A 42 1.37 -25.29 19.46
N LEU A 43 1.17 -26.23 18.54
CA LEU A 43 1.00 -25.94 17.12
C LEU A 43 -0.25 -25.08 16.88
N ILE A 44 -1.38 -25.43 17.51
CA ILE A 44 -2.61 -24.63 17.44
C ILE A 44 -2.36 -23.22 17.98
N LEU A 45 -1.77 -23.10 19.17
CA LEU A 45 -1.43 -21.79 19.75
C LEU A 45 -0.47 -21.00 18.88
N PHE A 46 0.50 -21.66 18.24
CA PHE A 46 1.45 -21.04 17.33
C PHE A 46 0.76 -20.51 16.07
N VAL A 47 -0.15 -21.28 15.47
CA VAL A 47 -0.96 -20.81 14.34
C VAL A 47 -1.80 -19.59 14.73
N TYR A 48 -2.49 -19.63 15.88
CA TYR A 48 -3.24 -18.47 16.37
C TYR A 48 -2.35 -17.27 16.68
N ALA A 49 -1.15 -17.50 17.23
CA ALA A 49 -0.18 -16.44 17.48
C ALA A 49 0.28 -15.78 16.18
N ILE A 50 0.53 -16.55 15.11
CA ILE A 50 0.87 -16.02 13.79
C ILE A 50 -0.30 -15.22 13.20
N LEU A 51 -1.53 -15.73 13.28
CA LEU A 51 -2.71 -15.03 12.78
C LEU A 51 -2.96 -13.72 13.53
N PHE A 52 -2.83 -13.74 14.87
CA PHE A 52 -2.94 -12.55 15.70
C PHE A 52 -1.80 -11.55 15.41
N PHE A 53 -0.58 -12.03 15.26
CA PHE A 53 0.56 -11.21 14.86
C PHE A 53 0.29 -10.55 13.50
N ARG A 54 -0.22 -11.28 12.52
CA ARG A 54 -0.57 -10.76 11.18
C ARG A 54 -1.67 -9.70 11.24
N LEU A 55 -2.68 -9.90 12.08
CA LEU A 55 -3.75 -8.91 12.31
C LEU A 55 -3.21 -7.63 12.95
N CYS A 56 -2.33 -7.74 13.95
CA CYS A 56 -1.77 -6.58 14.63
C CYS A 56 -0.63 -5.88 13.88
N SER A 57 0.10 -6.59 13.01
CA SER A 57 1.20 -6.03 12.23
C SER A 57 0.72 -5.28 10.98
N GLY A 58 -0.46 -5.63 10.45
CA GLY A 58 -1.02 -5.01 9.24
C GLY A 58 -1.75 -3.68 9.46
N SER A 59 -1.97 -3.25 10.70
CA SER A 59 -2.61 -1.97 11.00
C SER A 59 -1.60 -0.82 11.08
N PRO A 60 -1.98 0.40 10.66
CA PRO A 60 -1.12 1.56 10.79
C PRO A 60 -0.64 1.81 12.22
N PRO A 61 0.56 2.39 12.40
CA PRO A 61 1.01 2.84 13.71
C PRO A 61 0.10 3.98 14.21
N LYS A 62 -0.09 4.09 15.53
CA LYS A 62 -1.01 5.08 16.14
C LYS A 62 -0.64 6.53 15.81
N SER A 63 0.63 6.80 15.52
CA SER A 63 1.13 8.09 15.03
C SER A 63 0.42 8.50 13.73
N LEU A 64 0.14 7.55 12.86
CA LEU A 64 -0.42 7.75 11.52
C LEU A 64 -1.91 7.42 11.42
N THR A 65 -2.61 7.15 12.53
CA THR A 65 -4.09 7.05 12.55
C THR A 65 -4.75 8.35 13.02
N ARG A 66 -3.94 9.28 13.53
CA ARG A 66 -4.37 10.56 14.10
C ARG A 66 -4.50 11.63 13.01
N LEU A 67 -5.23 12.67 13.35
CA LEU A 67 -5.39 13.87 12.55
C LEU A 67 -4.05 14.59 12.41
N ILE A 68 -3.71 14.98 11.18
CA ILE A 68 -2.69 15.99 10.93
C ILE A 68 -3.36 17.35 11.18
N TRP A 69 -2.70 18.22 11.94
CA TRP A 69 -3.14 19.59 12.12
C TRP A 69 -2.29 20.49 11.24
N THR A 70 -2.88 20.96 10.15
CA THR A 70 -2.31 21.95 9.22
C THR A 70 -2.56 23.38 9.71
N GLU A 71 -1.89 24.36 9.13
CA GLU A 71 -2.09 25.78 9.46
C GLU A 71 -3.52 26.25 9.14
N SER A 72 -4.07 25.79 8.02
CA SER A 72 -5.46 26.00 7.59
C SER A 72 -6.44 25.43 8.62
N MET A 73 -6.25 24.19 9.07
CA MET A 73 -7.13 23.56 10.05
C MET A 73 -7.12 24.28 11.40
N LEU A 74 -5.95 24.69 11.89
CA LEU A 74 -5.85 25.45 13.14
C LEU A 74 -6.58 26.79 13.04
N THR A 75 -6.46 27.45 11.90
CA THR A 75 -7.15 28.72 11.62
C THR A 75 -8.66 28.52 11.56
N ALA A 76 -9.12 27.50 10.84
CA ALA A 76 -10.54 27.16 10.74
C ALA A 76 -11.13 26.74 12.09
N TYR A 77 -10.40 25.94 12.88
CA TYR A 77 -10.81 25.56 14.23
C TYR A 77 -10.92 26.78 15.16
N ALA A 78 -9.96 27.71 15.11
CA ALA A 78 -10.01 28.93 15.92
C ALA A 78 -11.21 29.82 15.58
N GLN A 79 -11.74 29.76 14.35
CA GLN A 79 -12.92 30.50 13.91
C GLN A 79 -14.23 29.77 14.23
N ALA A 80 -14.29 28.46 13.99
CA ALA A 80 -15.51 27.66 14.13
C ALA A 80 -15.75 27.13 15.55
N GLY A 81 -14.70 26.90 16.34
CA GLY A 81 -14.80 26.34 17.68
C GLY A 81 -15.55 25.00 17.69
N GLU A 82 -16.67 24.94 18.42
CA GLU A 82 -17.51 23.73 18.53
C GLU A 82 -18.18 23.31 17.20
N ASP A 83 -18.28 24.23 16.23
CA ASP A 83 -18.83 23.94 14.90
C ASP A 83 -17.79 23.33 13.95
N PHE A 84 -16.54 23.14 14.39
CA PHE A 84 -15.51 22.47 13.60
C PHE A 84 -15.79 20.96 13.53
N ILE A 85 -16.13 20.48 12.34
CA ILE A 85 -16.51 19.10 12.09
C ILE A 85 -15.39 18.38 11.35
N VAL A 86 -15.08 17.18 11.81
CA VAL A 86 -14.24 16.21 11.08
C VAL A 86 -15.09 14.97 10.85
N TYR A 87 -15.10 14.49 9.62
CA TYR A 87 -15.73 13.23 9.26
C TYR A 87 -14.68 12.12 9.19
N SER A 88 -15.08 10.91 9.56
CA SER A 88 -14.37 9.67 9.30
C SER A 88 -15.13 8.89 8.24
N GLN A 89 -14.41 8.16 7.41
CA GLN A 89 -15.00 7.20 6.48
C GLN A 89 -14.11 5.97 6.34
N GLU A 90 -14.75 4.83 6.13
CA GLU A 90 -14.04 3.65 5.64
C GLU A 90 -13.79 3.81 4.13
N PRO A 91 -12.61 3.40 3.64
CA PRO A 91 -12.34 3.42 2.21
C PRO A 91 -13.30 2.48 1.48
N ALA A 92 -13.68 2.83 0.25
CA ALA A 92 -14.46 1.92 -0.58
C ALA A 92 -13.68 0.62 -0.86
N GLU A 93 -12.35 0.73 -1.00
CA GLU A 93 -11.43 -0.39 -1.12
C GLU A 93 -10.21 -0.20 -0.21
N HIS A 94 -9.88 -1.20 0.63
CA HIS A 94 -8.75 -1.08 1.55
C HIS A 94 -7.38 -1.32 0.90
N ILE A 95 -7.33 -2.09 -0.18
CA ILE A 95 -6.09 -2.56 -0.83
C ILE A 95 -6.32 -2.52 -2.33
N ALA A 96 -5.33 -2.04 -3.08
CA ALA A 96 -5.35 -2.00 -4.53
C ALA A 96 -5.47 -3.42 -5.10
N GLN A 97 -6.03 -3.55 -6.30
CA GLN A 97 -6.30 -4.86 -6.91
C GLN A 97 -5.06 -5.75 -7.03
N ASP A 98 -3.89 -5.15 -7.26
CA ASP A 98 -2.59 -5.81 -7.36
C ASP A 98 -1.89 -6.01 -5.99
N GLY A 99 -2.41 -5.41 -4.93
CA GLY A 99 -1.89 -5.54 -3.57
C GLY A 99 -0.71 -4.64 -3.22
N TYR A 100 -0.24 -3.75 -4.10
CA TYR A 100 0.98 -2.96 -3.84
C TYR A 100 0.82 -1.93 -2.74
N PHE A 101 -0.37 -1.35 -2.60
CA PHE A 101 -0.67 -0.41 -1.54
C PHE A 101 -2.12 -0.55 -1.03
N GLY A 102 -2.37 0.06 0.13
CA GLY A 102 -3.67 0.13 0.75
C GLY A 102 -3.90 1.44 1.48
N VAL A 103 -5.16 1.74 1.76
CA VAL A 103 -5.63 2.99 2.39
C VAL A 103 -6.39 2.70 3.67
N TYR A 104 -6.18 3.54 4.67
CA TYR A 104 -6.74 3.46 6.00
C TYR A 104 -7.09 4.85 6.55
N ASP A 105 -7.91 4.88 7.60
CA ASP A 105 -8.13 6.05 8.46
C ASP A 105 -8.51 7.33 7.72
N ILE A 106 -9.39 7.27 6.73
CA ILE A 106 -9.74 8.46 5.97
C ILE A 106 -10.49 9.45 6.86
N ARG A 107 -10.08 10.72 6.81
CA ARG A 107 -10.73 11.84 7.48
C ARG A 107 -11.00 12.94 6.48
N TYR A 108 -12.17 13.56 6.58
CA TYR A 108 -12.53 14.70 5.78
C TYR A 108 -12.85 15.90 6.66
N ILE A 109 -12.26 17.05 6.35
CA ILE A 109 -12.41 18.30 7.10
C ILE A 109 -13.08 19.31 6.15
N PRO A 110 -14.41 19.48 6.23
CA PRO A 110 -15.14 20.32 5.28
C PRO A 110 -14.75 21.80 5.38
N ALA A 111 -14.38 22.27 6.57
CA ALA A 111 -14.05 23.68 6.80
C ALA A 111 -12.80 24.15 6.03
N THR A 112 -11.94 23.22 5.61
CA THR A 112 -10.72 23.49 4.85
C THR A 112 -10.61 22.68 3.57
N GLU A 113 -11.67 21.93 3.22
CA GLU A 113 -11.67 21.00 2.09
C GLU A 113 -10.48 20.03 2.12
N GLU A 114 -10.09 19.59 3.31
CA GLU A 114 -8.93 18.71 3.50
C GLU A 114 -9.34 17.25 3.59
N LEU A 115 -8.73 16.42 2.75
CA LEU A 115 -8.83 14.97 2.81
C LEU A 115 -7.52 14.38 3.34
N GLN A 116 -7.61 13.73 4.49
CA GLN A 116 -6.49 13.03 5.09
C GLN A 116 -6.71 11.52 5.04
N LEU A 117 -5.65 10.77 4.78
CA LEU A 117 -5.71 9.31 4.69
C LEU A 117 -4.35 8.70 4.95
N THR A 118 -4.35 7.42 5.32
CA THR A 118 -3.12 6.70 5.64
C THR A 118 -2.85 5.64 4.60
N ILE A 119 -1.72 5.77 3.91
CA ILE A 119 -1.21 4.79 2.96
C ILE A 119 -0.40 3.74 3.69
N ARG A 120 -0.50 2.50 3.23
CA ARG A 120 0.46 1.43 3.48
C ARG A 120 0.98 0.89 2.17
N TYR A 121 2.30 0.74 2.02
CA TYR A 121 2.89 -0.11 0.97
C TYR A 121 3.98 -1.01 1.54
N ASN A 122 4.32 -2.06 0.80
CA ASN A 122 5.32 -3.04 1.21
C ASN A 122 6.72 -2.63 0.73
N ASN A 123 7.77 -3.00 1.46
CA ASN A 123 9.14 -2.94 0.97
C ASN A 123 9.32 -3.78 -0.32
N SER A 124 8.53 -4.83 -0.54
CA SER A 124 8.56 -5.53 -1.84
C SER A 124 8.11 -4.67 -3.02
N SER A 125 7.34 -3.59 -2.77
CA SER A 125 6.98 -2.63 -3.82
C SER A 125 8.20 -1.85 -4.28
N THR A 126 9.15 -1.53 -3.39
CA THR A 126 10.40 -0.88 -3.78
C THR A 126 11.31 -1.83 -4.56
N GLU A 127 11.37 -3.12 -4.19
CA GLU A 127 12.09 -4.14 -4.96
C GLU A 127 11.55 -4.26 -6.39
N LYS A 128 10.22 -4.32 -6.55
CA LYS A 128 9.61 -4.35 -7.88
C LYS A 128 9.92 -3.10 -8.70
N LEU A 129 9.90 -1.93 -8.05
CA LEU A 129 10.28 -0.69 -8.70
C LEU A 129 11.74 -0.71 -9.19
N GLU A 130 12.66 -1.25 -8.39
CA GLU A 130 14.06 -1.43 -8.81
C GLU A 130 14.17 -2.38 -10.02
N GLU A 131 13.39 -3.46 -10.05
CA GLU A 131 13.32 -4.40 -11.18
C GLU A 131 12.81 -3.69 -12.46
N GLU A 132 11.68 -2.98 -12.38
CA GLU A 132 11.09 -2.25 -13.51
C GLU A 132 12.05 -1.17 -14.07
N LEU A 133 12.74 -0.43 -13.19
CA LEU A 133 13.73 0.57 -13.61
C LEU A 133 14.97 -0.05 -14.22
N THR A 134 15.41 -1.19 -13.69
CA THR A 134 16.54 -1.94 -14.25
C THR A 134 16.20 -2.46 -15.64
N GLU A 135 14.98 -2.97 -15.84
CA GLU A 135 14.48 -3.41 -17.15
C GLU A 135 14.43 -2.25 -18.14
N LYS A 136 13.83 -1.11 -17.75
CA LYS A 136 13.73 0.09 -18.59
C LYS A 136 15.11 0.61 -19.04
N GLU A 137 16.08 0.68 -18.13
CA GLU A 137 17.46 1.07 -18.45
C GLU A 137 18.16 0.02 -19.35
N THR A 138 17.90 -1.26 -19.12
CA THR A 138 18.44 -2.35 -19.97
C THR A 138 17.91 -2.25 -21.39
N GLU A 139 16.60 -2.00 -21.55
CA GLU A 139 15.97 -1.77 -22.86
C GLU A 139 16.50 -0.51 -23.55
N ALA A 140 16.70 0.58 -22.80
CA ALA A 140 17.28 1.81 -23.34
C ALA A 140 18.70 1.58 -23.87
N ARG A 141 19.55 0.88 -23.12
CA ARG A 141 20.91 0.51 -23.57
C ARG A 141 20.87 -0.41 -24.79
N ARG A 142 20.02 -1.44 -24.76
CA ARG A 142 19.80 -2.35 -25.89
C ARG A 142 19.42 -1.58 -27.15
N ALA A 143 18.47 -0.64 -27.05
CA ALA A 143 18.01 0.18 -28.17
C ALA A 143 19.12 1.12 -28.68
N ALA A 144 19.94 1.70 -27.79
CA ALA A 144 21.07 2.53 -28.18
C ALA A 144 22.14 1.73 -28.92
N ILE A 145 22.48 0.52 -28.44
CA ILE A 145 23.41 -0.40 -29.11
C ILE A 145 22.84 -0.82 -30.47
N GLU A 146 21.57 -1.21 -30.54
CA GLU A 146 20.94 -1.59 -31.82
C GLU A 146 21.00 -0.45 -32.84
N THR A 147 20.67 0.77 -32.40
CA THR A 147 20.71 1.96 -33.27
C THR A 147 22.11 2.20 -33.81
N ARG A 148 23.13 2.21 -32.94
CA ARG A 148 24.53 2.41 -33.35
C ARG A 148 25.00 1.32 -34.32
N LEU A 149 24.76 0.05 -34.00
CA LEU A 149 25.21 -1.06 -34.83
C LEU A 149 24.52 -1.09 -36.20
N ARG A 150 23.24 -0.68 -36.26
CA ARG A 150 22.48 -0.53 -37.51
C ARG A 150 23.07 0.57 -38.38
N GLU A 151 23.48 1.69 -37.79
CA GLU A 151 24.14 2.79 -38.51
C GLU A 151 25.54 2.39 -39.02
N GLU A 152 26.31 1.66 -38.21
CA GLU A 152 27.64 1.16 -38.58
C GLU A 152 27.58 0.06 -39.66
N ASN A 153 26.51 -0.74 -39.68
CA ASN A 153 26.37 -1.92 -40.55
C ASN A 153 24.97 -2.00 -41.21
N PRO A 154 24.65 -1.11 -42.17
CA PRO A 154 23.30 -0.99 -42.72
C PRO A 154 22.79 -2.24 -43.45
N ASP A 155 23.70 -3.05 -44.00
CA ASP A 155 23.37 -4.27 -44.75
C ASP A 155 23.34 -5.55 -43.88
N MET A 156 23.60 -5.44 -42.57
CA MET A 156 23.61 -6.59 -41.66
C MET A 156 22.22 -7.21 -41.52
N SER A 157 22.15 -8.54 -41.57
CA SER A 157 20.87 -9.24 -41.37
C SER A 157 20.35 -9.06 -39.93
N GLY A 158 19.03 -9.02 -39.76
CA GLY A 158 18.42 -8.78 -38.43
C GLY A 158 18.81 -9.81 -37.37
N SER A 159 19.05 -11.07 -37.74
CA SER A 159 19.49 -12.12 -36.81
C SER A 159 20.94 -11.94 -36.36
N GLU A 160 21.82 -11.49 -37.26
CA GLU A 160 23.22 -11.23 -36.94
C GLU A 160 23.32 -9.98 -36.05
N LEU A 161 22.56 -8.93 -36.36
CA LEU A 161 22.48 -7.72 -35.55
C LEU A 161 22.01 -8.02 -34.13
N SER A 162 20.89 -8.74 -33.97
CA SER A 162 20.36 -9.08 -32.65
C SER A 162 21.37 -9.88 -31.82
N SER A 163 22.08 -10.83 -32.42
CA SER A 163 23.11 -11.61 -31.72
C SER A 163 24.26 -10.74 -31.23
N LEU A 164 24.64 -9.72 -32.01
CA LEU A 164 25.72 -8.79 -31.67
C LEU A 164 25.27 -7.77 -30.61
N VAL A 165 24.03 -7.29 -30.69
CA VAL A 165 23.39 -6.44 -29.66
C VAL A 165 23.41 -7.14 -28.30
N GLU A 166 22.98 -8.41 -28.22
CA GLU A 166 22.97 -9.13 -26.94
C GLU A 166 24.38 -9.36 -26.38
N ALA A 167 25.36 -9.66 -27.25
CA ALA A 167 26.74 -9.88 -26.83
C ALA A 167 27.37 -8.61 -26.27
N GLU A 168 27.15 -7.47 -26.94
CA GLU A 168 27.64 -6.18 -26.49
C GLU A 168 26.91 -5.68 -25.24
N LEU A 169 25.58 -5.84 -25.18
CA LEU A 169 24.80 -5.53 -23.99
C LEU A 169 25.30 -6.32 -22.76
N THR A 170 25.59 -7.61 -22.94
CA THR A 170 26.14 -8.45 -21.85
C THR A 170 27.49 -7.92 -21.38
N SER A 171 28.39 -7.57 -22.31
CA SER A 171 29.70 -7.01 -21.99
C SER A 171 29.58 -5.66 -21.27
N GLU A 172 28.69 -4.77 -21.74
CA GLU A 172 28.46 -3.47 -21.12
C GLU A 172 27.88 -3.59 -19.71
N LEU A 173 26.97 -4.55 -19.48
CA LEU A 173 26.40 -4.79 -18.15
C LEU A 173 27.42 -5.42 -17.18
N GLU A 174 28.38 -6.21 -17.67
CA GLU A 174 29.50 -6.72 -16.86
C GLU A 174 30.49 -5.61 -16.48
N GLU A 175 30.80 -4.69 -17.40
CA GLU A 175 31.74 -3.58 -17.15
C GLU A 175 31.11 -2.44 -16.35
N ASN A 176 29.84 -2.13 -16.61
CA ASN A 176 29.10 -1.02 -16.01
C ASN A 176 27.69 -1.48 -15.60
N PRO A 177 27.57 -2.18 -14.46
CA PRO A 177 26.29 -2.69 -13.99
C PRO A 177 25.30 -1.55 -13.73
N ILE A 178 24.02 -1.81 -14.01
CA ILE A 178 22.95 -0.87 -13.68
C ILE A 178 22.79 -0.84 -12.16
N VAL A 179 22.88 0.35 -11.58
CA VAL A 179 22.68 0.60 -10.15
C VAL A 179 21.56 1.61 -10.01
N ILE A 180 20.38 1.15 -9.59
CA ILE A 180 19.24 2.01 -9.29
C ILE A 180 19.39 2.53 -7.86
N GLN A 181 19.29 3.84 -7.67
CA GLN A 181 19.23 4.46 -6.35
C GLN A 181 17.82 5.03 -6.14
N LEU A 182 17.07 4.43 -5.23
CA LEU A 182 15.77 4.95 -4.82
C LEU A 182 15.93 6.04 -3.77
N SER A 183 15.05 7.04 -3.82
CA SER A 183 14.92 8.02 -2.74
C SER A 183 14.28 7.39 -1.49
N GLU A 184 14.31 8.11 -0.36
CA GLU A 184 13.63 7.67 0.88
C GLU A 184 12.11 7.52 0.68
N GLN A 185 11.52 8.28 -0.25
CA GLN A 185 10.11 8.24 -0.60
C GLN A 185 9.95 8.10 -2.12
N PRO A 186 10.16 6.89 -2.68
CA PRO A 186 10.21 6.70 -4.13
C PRO A 186 8.82 6.75 -4.79
N PHE A 187 7.75 6.81 -4.00
CA PHE A 187 6.38 6.81 -4.49
C PHE A 187 5.68 8.13 -4.22
N LEU A 188 5.00 8.63 -5.25
CA LEU A 188 4.15 9.81 -5.22
C LEU A 188 2.68 9.41 -5.31
N PHE A 189 1.83 10.21 -4.66
CA PHE A 189 0.40 9.94 -4.59
C PHE A 189 -0.40 11.09 -5.15
N ILE A 190 -1.40 10.77 -5.96
CA ILE A 190 -2.25 11.76 -6.61
C ILE A 190 -3.71 11.34 -6.42
N LEU A 191 -4.56 12.29 -6.06
CA LEU A 191 -6.01 12.05 -6.05
C LEU A 191 -6.62 12.49 -7.37
N ARG A 192 -7.62 11.74 -7.81
CA ARG A 192 -8.48 12.11 -8.93
C ARG A 192 -9.93 11.99 -8.51
N ASP A 193 -10.74 12.98 -8.88
CA ASP A 193 -12.19 12.87 -8.69
C ASP A 193 -12.87 12.21 -9.89
N ASN A 194 -14.17 12.44 -10.05
CA ASN A 194 -14.96 11.98 -11.19
C ASN A 194 -15.25 13.10 -12.22
N TYR A 195 -14.68 14.29 -12.04
CA TYR A 195 -14.84 15.48 -12.89
C TYR A 195 -13.60 15.81 -13.72
N GLY A 196 -12.52 15.05 -13.57
CA GLY A 196 -11.25 15.25 -14.23
C GLY A 196 -10.33 16.17 -13.46
N ARG A 197 -10.62 16.46 -12.18
CA ARG A 197 -9.68 17.17 -11.33
C ARG A 197 -8.65 16.20 -10.78
N VAL A 198 -7.42 16.66 -10.76
CA VAL A 198 -6.24 15.96 -10.29
C VAL A 198 -5.62 16.81 -9.20
N TYR A 199 -5.48 16.24 -8.00
CA TYR A 199 -4.88 16.88 -6.84
C TYR A 199 -3.45 16.35 -6.68
N THR A 200 -2.48 17.19 -7.00
CA THR A 200 -1.06 16.85 -7.06
C THR A 200 -0.24 17.35 -5.88
N SER A 201 -0.83 18.20 -5.04
CA SER A 201 -0.17 18.75 -3.86
C SER A 201 -0.72 18.13 -2.59
N TYR A 202 0.17 17.70 -1.71
CA TYR A 202 -0.16 17.15 -0.41
C TYR A 202 0.96 17.35 0.58
N SER A 203 0.62 17.29 1.87
CA SER A 203 1.60 17.18 2.94
C SER A 203 1.55 15.80 3.57
N TYR A 204 2.67 15.30 4.08
CA TYR A 204 2.70 14.00 4.74
C TYR A 204 3.65 13.91 5.94
N ILE A 205 3.37 12.93 6.80
CA ILE A 205 4.32 12.36 7.75
C ILE A 205 4.43 10.86 7.48
N SER A 206 5.59 10.27 7.74
CA SER A 206 5.85 8.84 7.54
C SER A 206 6.25 8.15 8.84
N ASP A 207 6.04 6.84 8.87
CA ASP A 207 6.47 5.94 9.94
C ASP A 207 6.57 4.52 9.34
N GLU A 208 7.38 3.67 9.97
CA GLU A 208 7.56 2.30 9.53
C GLU A 208 7.11 1.33 10.62
N LYS A 209 6.46 0.24 10.20
CA LYS A 209 6.06 -0.82 11.13
C LYS A 209 6.17 -2.16 10.45
N THR A 210 7.08 -2.99 10.98
CA THR A 210 7.40 -4.33 10.48
C THR A 210 7.99 -4.32 9.07
N VAL A 211 7.24 -4.75 8.05
CA VAL A 211 7.67 -4.81 6.64
C VAL A 211 6.97 -3.77 5.76
N TYR A 212 6.23 -2.85 6.39
CA TYR A 212 5.42 -1.87 5.70
C TYR A 212 5.90 -0.47 6.03
N GLN A 213 5.92 0.36 4.99
CA GLN A 213 6.00 1.81 5.08
C GLN A 213 4.59 2.38 5.14
N TYR A 214 4.42 3.41 5.94
CA TYR A 214 3.15 4.10 6.09
C TYR A 214 3.32 5.60 5.92
N LEU A 215 2.36 6.22 5.24
CA LEU A 215 2.29 7.67 5.10
C LEU A 215 0.92 8.16 5.52
N ARG A 216 0.86 9.17 6.37
CA ARG A 216 -0.34 9.94 6.59
C ARG A 216 -0.31 11.13 5.65
N LEU A 217 -1.17 11.12 4.63
CA LEU A 217 -1.29 12.19 3.64
C LEU A 217 -2.38 13.18 4.02
N SER A 218 -2.23 14.43 3.60
CA SER A 218 -3.23 15.50 3.68
C SER A 218 -3.27 16.25 2.35
N PHE A 219 -4.36 16.08 1.60
CA PHE A 219 -4.66 16.82 0.37
C PHE A 219 -5.59 17.99 0.69
N GLU A 220 -5.30 19.16 0.13
CA GLU A 220 -6.12 20.36 0.27
C GLU A 220 -7.01 20.59 -0.97
N GLY A 221 -8.13 21.30 -0.79
CA GLY A 221 -9.05 21.70 -1.88
C GLY A 221 -9.95 20.57 -2.42
N VAL A 222 -10.09 19.47 -1.68
CA VAL A 222 -10.95 18.34 -2.05
C VAL A 222 -12.38 18.61 -1.57
N ASP A 223 -13.20 19.23 -2.41
CA ASP A 223 -14.62 19.50 -2.07
C ASP A 223 -15.52 18.28 -2.35
N LEU A 224 -15.81 17.48 -1.30
CA LEU A 224 -16.68 16.32 -1.43
C LEU A 224 -18.15 16.67 -1.67
N PHE A 225 -18.61 17.80 -1.14
CA PHE A 225 -20.04 18.12 -1.07
C PHE A 225 -20.53 18.97 -2.23
N GLY A 226 -19.63 19.58 -2.97
CA GLY A 226 -19.96 20.44 -4.09
C GLY A 226 -20.40 21.82 -3.61
N GLY A 227 -19.60 22.82 -3.94
CA GLY A 227 -19.88 24.23 -3.72
C GLY A 227 -19.47 25.11 -4.89
N GLU A 228 -18.58 24.62 -5.76
CA GLU A 228 -18.06 25.38 -6.89
C GLU A 228 -17.99 24.52 -8.18
N THR A 229 -18.46 25.11 -9.29
CA THR A 229 -18.28 24.55 -10.63
C THR A 229 -16.85 24.79 -11.09
N TRP A 230 -16.03 23.75 -11.23
CA TRP A 230 -14.68 23.89 -11.76
C TRP A 230 -14.56 23.23 -13.11
N SER A 231 -13.59 23.72 -13.90
CA SER A 231 -13.17 23.04 -15.11
C SER A 231 -12.29 21.84 -14.76
N PRO A 232 -12.39 20.71 -15.50
CA PRO A 232 -11.45 19.60 -15.38
C PRO A 232 -10.01 20.10 -15.51
N SER A 233 -9.08 19.57 -14.71
CA SER A 233 -7.65 19.83 -14.95
C SER A 233 -7.09 18.92 -16.04
N HIS A 234 -7.70 17.74 -16.26
CA HIS A 234 -7.34 16.78 -17.28
C HIS A 234 -8.58 16.20 -17.96
N GLU A 235 -8.45 15.86 -19.24
CA GLU A 235 -9.47 15.06 -19.93
C GLU A 235 -9.27 13.58 -19.56
N TYR A 236 -10.37 12.89 -19.28
CA TYR A 236 -10.28 11.46 -19.06
C TYR A 236 -10.10 10.70 -20.37
N PRO A 237 -9.28 9.64 -20.37
CA PRO A 237 -9.21 8.73 -21.50
C PRO A 237 -10.61 8.17 -21.79
N GLY A 238 -10.97 8.15 -23.08
CA GLY A 238 -12.23 7.55 -23.53
C GLY A 238 -12.24 6.03 -23.34
N PRO A 239 -13.40 5.37 -23.40
CA PRO A 239 -13.53 3.92 -23.17
C PRO A 239 -12.81 3.05 -24.21
N ASP A 240 -12.35 3.62 -25.32
CA ASP A 240 -11.69 2.94 -26.43
C ASP A 240 -10.14 2.92 -26.30
N VAL A 241 -9.59 3.36 -25.17
CA VAL A 241 -8.14 3.32 -24.93
C VAL A 241 -7.62 1.90 -24.83
N GLU A 242 -6.37 1.70 -25.27
CA GLU A 242 -5.71 0.39 -25.30
C GLU A 242 -5.58 -0.24 -23.91
N ASN A 243 -5.62 0.58 -22.85
CA ASN A 243 -5.46 0.13 -21.49
C ASN A 243 -6.78 0.02 -20.70
N PRO A 244 -7.16 -1.18 -20.23
CA PRO A 244 -8.35 -1.35 -19.40
C PRO A 244 -8.30 -0.60 -18.06
N SER A 245 -7.11 -0.30 -17.51
CA SER A 245 -6.97 0.49 -16.27
C SER A 245 -7.33 1.97 -16.46
N ASP A 246 -7.22 2.48 -17.69
CA ASP A 246 -7.57 3.85 -18.04
C ASP A 246 -9.09 4.03 -18.18
N ILE A 247 -9.84 2.98 -18.50
CA ILE A 247 -11.31 3.01 -18.58
C ILE A 247 -11.95 3.43 -17.24
N TYR A 248 -11.34 3.04 -16.11
CA TYR A 248 -11.79 3.46 -14.78
C TYR A 248 -11.52 4.93 -14.48
N LYS A 249 -10.50 5.52 -15.11
CA LYS A 249 -10.17 6.94 -14.96
C LYS A 249 -11.30 7.81 -15.53
N GLY A 250 -12.03 7.37 -16.56
CA GLY A 250 -13.13 8.13 -17.19
C GLY A 250 -14.56 7.64 -16.91
N ALA A 251 -14.79 6.82 -15.87
CA ALA A 251 -15.99 5.99 -15.80
C ALA A 251 -17.33 6.72 -15.54
N ASN A 252 -17.36 8.03 -15.30
CA ASN A 252 -18.61 8.70 -14.93
C ASN A 252 -18.85 9.98 -15.75
N ALA A 253 -19.97 10.01 -16.48
CA ALA A 253 -20.58 11.27 -16.91
C ALA A 253 -21.06 11.97 -15.64
N ALA A 254 -20.23 12.84 -15.07
CA ALA A 254 -20.53 13.49 -13.82
C ALA A 254 -21.80 14.35 -13.97
N GLN A 255 -22.84 14.00 -13.20
CA GLN A 255 -24.08 14.75 -13.11
C GLN A 255 -24.17 15.31 -11.69
N GLY A 256 -23.96 16.61 -11.54
CA GLY A 256 -24.02 17.31 -10.26
C GLY A 256 -22.74 18.08 -9.94
N ASP A 257 -22.73 18.71 -8.77
CA ASP A 257 -21.61 19.54 -8.29
C ASP A 257 -20.75 18.82 -7.24
N ALA A 258 -21.22 17.68 -6.69
CA ALA A 258 -20.57 16.93 -5.61
C ALA A 258 -19.68 15.80 -6.12
N ILE A 259 -18.55 15.53 -5.46
CA ILE A 259 -17.69 14.40 -5.81
C ILE A 259 -18.41 13.09 -5.48
N THR A 260 -18.50 12.20 -6.47
CA THR A 260 -19.12 10.88 -6.32
C THR A 260 -18.10 9.77 -6.15
N HIS A 261 -16.90 9.96 -6.70
CA HIS A 261 -15.80 9.00 -6.62
C HIS A 261 -14.48 9.75 -6.44
N LEU A 262 -13.63 9.26 -5.54
CA LEU A 262 -12.21 9.63 -5.49
C LEU A 262 -11.36 8.39 -5.69
N TYR A 263 -10.39 8.50 -6.58
CA TYR A 263 -9.37 7.51 -6.84
C TYR A 263 -8.03 8.04 -6.34
N LEU A 264 -7.26 7.16 -5.73
CA LEU A 264 -5.90 7.42 -5.35
C LEU A 264 -4.97 6.63 -6.26
N ASP A 265 -4.10 7.35 -6.95
CA ASP A 265 -3.06 6.79 -7.80
C ASP A 265 -1.72 6.78 -7.06
N MET A 266 -0.89 5.81 -7.41
CA MET A 266 0.48 5.68 -6.94
C MET A 266 1.42 5.71 -8.16
N TYR A 267 2.35 6.65 -8.18
CA TYR A 267 3.36 6.83 -9.23
C TYR A 267 4.75 6.65 -8.66
N TYR A 268 5.71 6.42 -9.55
CA TYR A 268 7.11 6.60 -9.24
C TYR A 268 7.49 8.09 -9.30
N GLU A 269 8.40 8.53 -8.43
CA GLU A 269 8.78 9.94 -8.32
C GLU A 269 9.27 10.60 -9.61
N ASN A 270 9.90 9.84 -10.50
CA ASN A 270 10.46 10.33 -11.76
C ASN A 270 9.69 9.81 -12.99
N ASP A 271 8.52 9.22 -12.81
CA ASP A 271 7.67 8.71 -13.89
C ASP A 271 6.20 8.98 -13.60
N VAL A 272 5.85 10.26 -13.63
CA VAL A 272 4.48 10.74 -13.46
C VAL A 272 3.95 11.16 -14.82
N ASN A 273 3.04 10.37 -15.39
CA ASN A 273 2.28 10.74 -16.57
C ASN A 273 0.80 10.47 -16.29
N PHE A 274 -0.02 11.52 -16.39
CA PHE A 274 -1.42 11.40 -15.98
C PHE A 274 -2.28 10.58 -16.95
N ASN A 275 -1.75 10.32 -18.14
CA ASN A 275 -2.39 9.59 -19.22
C ASN A 275 -1.78 8.19 -19.44
N SER A 276 -0.81 7.77 -18.60
CA SER A 276 -0.22 6.43 -18.68
C SER A 276 -0.69 5.53 -17.54
N GLU A 277 -0.23 4.28 -17.59
CA GLU A 277 -0.27 3.38 -16.44
C GLU A 277 0.38 4.03 -15.22
N THR A 278 -0.24 3.81 -14.07
CA THR A 278 0.30 4.07 -12.74
C THR A 278 1.17 2.90 -12.30
N PHE A 279 2.02 3.09 -11.29
CA PHE A 279 2.84 2.00 -10.74
C PHE A 279 1.98 0.86 -10.17
N ALA A 280 0.85 1.23 -9.56
CA ALA A 280 -0.13 0.29 -9.03
C ALA A 280 -1.54 0.64 -9.50
N TYR A 281 -2.45 -0.34 -9.50
CA TYR A 281 -3.85 -0.14 -9.83
C TYR A 281 -4.45 0.99 -8.97
N PRO A 282 -5.15 1.97 -9.60
CA PRO A 282 -5.83 3.03 -8.86
C PRO A 282 -6.78 2.45 -7.81
N LEU A 283 -6.76 3.02 -6.61
CA LEU A 283 -7.55 2.55 -5.48
C LEU A 283 -8.72 3.51 -5.24
N LEU A 284 -9.95 2.99 -5.23
CA LEU A 284 -11.14 3.80 -4.95
C LEU A 284 -11.21 4.11 -3.44
N VAL A 285 -10.92 5.36 -3.06
CA VAL A 285 -10.89 5.77 -1.65
C VAL A 285 -12.22 6.32 -1.15
N TYR A 286 -13.06 6.86 -2.05
CA TYR A 286 -14.36 7.42 -1.70
C TYR A 286 -15.43 7.08 -2.72
N ARG A 287 -16.62 6.75 -2.24
CA ARG A 287 -17.86 6.72 -3.02
C ARG A 287 -18.91 7.53 -2.28
N SER A 288 -19.68 8.38 -2.96
CA SER A 288 -20.76 9.17 -2.35
C SER A 288 -21.80 8.35 -1.57
N THR A 289 -21.89 7.05 -1.82
CA THR A 289 -22.75 6.12 -1.06
C THR A 289 -22.11 5.59 0.23
N SER A 290 -20.84 5.89 0.51
CA SER A 290 -20.16 5.54 1.76
C SER A 290 -20.66 6.45 2.90
N GLU A 291 -20.94 5.87 4.07
CA GLU A 291 -21.44 6.60 5.22
C GLU A 291 -20.31 7.44 5.85
N LEU A 292 -20.46 8.77 5.87
CA LEU A 292 -19.60 9.68 6.63
C LEU A 292 -20.02 9.68 8.09
N GLU A 293 -19.12 9.32 8.99
CA GLU A 293 -19.36 9.33 10.43
C GLU A 293 -18.65 10.53 11.07
N ARG A 294 -19.20 11.08 12.16
CA ARG A 294 -18.49 12.13 12.90
C ARG A 294 -17.27 11.56 13.60
N TYR A 295 -16.11 12.17 13.40
CA TYR A 295 -14.88 11.81 14.07
C TYR A 295 -14.69 12.63 15.35
N ASP A 296 -14.47 11.94 16.47
CA ASP A 296 -14.13 12.59 17.74
C ASP A 296 -12.62 12.83 17.83
N TYR A 297 -12.21 14.07 17.54
CA TYR A 297 -10.82 14.52 17.61
C TYR A 297 -10.46 15.16 18.95
N SER A 298 -11.33 15.12 19.96
CA SER A 298 -11.12 15.85 21.23
C SER A 298 -9.82 15.46 21.95
N GLY A 299 -9.40 14.20 21.85
CA GLY A 299 -8.14 13.68 22.41
C GLY A 299 -6.89 13.98 21.58
N GLU A 300 -7.06 14.61 20.41
CA GLU A 300 -6.00 14.91 19.45
C GLU A 300 -5.81 16.41 19.20
N LEU A 301 -6.60 17.24 19.90
CA LEU A 301 -6.54 18.69 19.77
C LEU A 301 -5.14 19.22 20.14
N THR A 302 -4.61 20.10 19.29
CA THR A 302 -3.32 20.78 19.52
C THR A 302 -3.44 22.26 19.16
N SER A 303 -2.53 23.07 19.71
CA SER A 303 -2.41 24.51 19.38
C SER A 303 -1.33 24.78 18.34
N THR A 304 -0.63 23.75 17.87
CA THR A 304 0.50 23.86 16.94
C THR A 304 0.32 22.91 15.77
N VAL A 305 0.91 23.28 14.64
CA VAL A 305 0.99 22.43 13.45
C VAL A 305 1.68 21.11 13.79
N THR A 306 1.24 20.02 13.18
CA THR A 306 1.90 18.71 13.33
C THR A 306 3.37 18.81 12.92
N GLU A 307 4.28 18.41 13.82
CA GLU A 307 5.71 18.43 13.55
C GLU A 307 6.09 17.40 12.48
N GLY A 308 7.09 17.74 11.65
CA GLY A 308 7.65 16.82 10.66
C GLY A 308 6.87 16.71 9.35
N LEU A 309 5.89 17.59 9.10
CA LEU A 309 5.19 17.63 7.82
C LEU A 309 6.14 17.97 6.66
N ILE A 310 6.16 17.09 5.67
CA ILE A 310 6.87 17.28 4.41
C ILE A 310 5.84 17.61 3.34
N HIS A 311 6.08 18.69 2.58
CA HIS A 311 5.21 19.11 1.49
C HIS A 311 5.71 18.57 0.16
N ILE A 312 4.79 18.05 -0.66
CA ILE A 312 5.03 17.55 -2.00
C ILE A 312 4.11 18.29 -2.97
N ASP A 313 4.69 18.72 -4.08
CA ASP A 313 3.96 19.21 -5.25
C ASP A 313 4.39 18.38 -6.46
N VAL A 314 3.53 17.43 -6.83
CA VAL A 314 3.81 16.49 -7.91
C VAL A 314 3.69 17.19 -9.26
N LYS A 315 4.71 17.04 -10.10
CA LYS A 315 4.72 17.56 -11.47
C LYS A 315 4.70 16.40 -12.44
N GLU A 316 3.92 16.56 -13.51
CA GLU A 316 4.00 15.63 -14.64
C GLU A 316 5.44 15.63 -15.17
N THR A 317 6.00 14.44 -15.30
CA THR A 317 7.31 14.26 -15.90
C THR A 317 7.18 14.57 -17.38
N ALA A 318 7.98 15.51 -17.88
CA ALA A 318 7.97 15.83 -19.30
C ALA A 318 8.20 14.54 -20.11
N THR A 319 7.31 14.24 -21.04
CA THR A 319 7.50 13.18 -22.02
C THR A 319 8.80 13.47 -22.75
N GLN A 320 9.87 12.72 -22.44
CA GLN A 320 10.99 12.60 -23.36
C GLN A 320 10.47 11.77 -24.53
N ASN A 321 9.91 12.47 -25.52
CA ASN A 321 9.63 11.92 -26.85
C ASN A 321 10.93 11.62 -27.57
#